data_AF-A0A416UCH0-F1
#
_entry.id   AF-A0A416UCH0-F1
#
_cell.length_a   1.000
_cell.length_b   1.000
_cell.length_c   1.000
_cell.angle_alpha   90.00
_cell.angle_beta   90.00
_cell.angle_gamma   90.00
#
_symmetry.space_group_name_H-M   'P 1'
#
loop_
_entity.id
_entity.type
_entity.pdbx_description
1 polymer ?
#
loop_
_entity_poly.entity_id
_entity_poly.type
_entity_poly.pdbx_seq_one_letter_code
_entity_poly.pdbx_strand_id
1 'polypeptide(L)'
;MSKHGVFVQEEATALTAPITGSCSIPVVVGTAPVNMVQNPEEVINTPILANSAAEAMAALGYVDDFENYTLCQMMYATNNIYQVSPAVYINVLDPTKHKKALTETTATVSQMQAKISTKGIIPKGLVVKAASATLTAGTDYTTEFDTDGSLIVNLIEGGKGASATSITVSGNVLDPSMITKTDIVGAYNASTGKESGLEVVRQVYPKLGVVPGLIVAPGWSQIPEVGIAMSAKAANINGVFKAVALVDLDTTKATKYTDCKKTKEDSGFTSAFCYPTWPCVKVGDYELDEDGNRIRDADGKFVFNAVPTTDWGSPETLEHWREAWAELCNAKFAEKGIDVRIDHRSYERQGVELFPTVHEGATVQAMEKKGIRTEKGEFNRWIRATNAVIRDIKKKIALLFDWIAEAKAELAKPQAPDLVSLLSAYYTQRRAGAYSQKGKVSNLKEMNETFNYLRANGIYSLEDLESRVSEHSAATESLKKTLDEQTARMKAIKQLYDSSAAFQNLKPVYDGLQKIKFEKPRAKYKAEHEAELIQFYAARRKLTEEFPDGKVDMKKLSDEYDELEQAHESTYGEFKAVRDDLHRLWKVKSCVDTAARFNERTEEQKLQNRPQTRQKKEELSR
;
A
#
# COMPACT_ATOMS: atom_id res chain seq x y z
N MET A 1 16.52 16.91 -59.50
CA MET A 1 17.67 16.25 -58.83
C MET A 1 17.15 15.00 -58.14
N SER A 2 17.46 13.83 -58.70
CA SER A 2 17.15 12.52 -58.10
C SER A 2 18.06 12.30 -56.90
N LYS A 3 17.47 12.11 -55.71
CA LYS A 3 18.23 11.76 -54.51
C LYS A 3 18.57 10.27 -54.56
N HIS A 4 19.86 9.95 -54.57
CA HIS A 4 20.38 8.58 -54.52
C HIS A 4 20.99 8.35 -53.14
N GLY A 5 20.48 7.36 -52.39
CA GLY A 5 20.88 7.06 -51.01
C GLY A 5 19.88 6.12 -50.32
N VAL A 6 20.25 5.59 -49.15
CA VAL A 6 19.34 4.82 -48.29
C VAL A 6 18.60 5.79 -47.39
N PHE A 7 17.28 5.78 -47.46
CA PHE A 7 16.40 6.60 -46.61
C PHE A 7 15.67 5.68 -45.63
N VAL A 8 15.66 6.07 -44.36
CA VAL A 8 14.90 5.38 -43.32
C VAL A 8 13.60 6.15 -43.12
N GLN A 9 12.48 5.49 -43.40
CA GLN A 9 11.13 5.99 -43.13
C GLN A 9 10.56 5.12 -42.01
N GLU A 10 10.27 5.73 -40.86
CA GLU A 10 9.62 5.06 -39.74
C GLU A 10 8.10 5.25 -39.85
N GLU A 11 7.39 4.18 -40.21
CA GLU A 11 5.93 4.11 -40.12
C GLU A 11 5.52 3.32 -38.87
N ALA A 12 4.47 3.78 -38.19
CA ALA A 12 3.90 3.06 -37.06
C ALA A 12 3.44 1.67 -37.54
N THR A 13 4.14 0.63 -37.08
CA THR A 13 3.91 -0.73 -37.53
C THR A 13 2.69 -1.33 -36.83
N ALA A 14 1.50 -1.06 -37.37
CA ALA A 14 0.35 -1.93 -37.20
C ALA A 14 0.28 -2.89 -38.40
N LEU A 15 1.31 -3.72 -38.59
CA LEU A 15 1.29 -4.78 -39.60
C LEU A 15 0.48 -5.97 -39.08
N THR A 16 -0.84 -5.82 -39.01
CA THR A 16 -1.66 -6.91 -39.51
C THR A 16 -1.68 -6.72 -41.02
N ALA A 17 -0.94 -7.54 -41.75
CA ALA A 17 -1.08 -7.58 -43.20
C ALA A 17 -2.59 -7.77 -43.49
N PRO A 18 -3.20 -6.90 -44.31
CA PRO A 18 -4.63 -7.01 -44.56
C PRO A 18 -4.92 -8.41 -45.11
N ILE A 19 -6.09 -8.97 -44.77
CA ILE A 19 -6.53 -10.25 -45.31
C ILE A 19 -6.70 -10.04 -46.81
N THR A 20 -5.71 -10.49 -47.59
CA THR A 20 -5.71 -10.37 -49.04
C THR A 20 -6.60 -11.47 -49.61
N GLY A 21 -7.76 -11.08 -50.15
CA GLY A 21 -8.66 -11.98 -50.85
C GLY A 21 -8.67 -11.67 -52.34
N SER A 22 -8.36 -12.65 -53.19
CA SER A 22 -8.59 -12.53 -54.64
C SER A 22 -10.05 -12.79 -55.03
N CYS A 23 -10.89 -13.18 -54.07
CA CYS A 23 -12.32 -13.42 -54.23
C CYS A 23 -13.13 -12.31 -53.53
N SER A 24 -14.25 -11.92 -54.14
CA SER A 24 -15.21 -10.96 -53.56
C SER A 24 -14.70 -9.52 -53.38
N ILE A 25 -13.95 -8.99 -54.36
CA ILE A 25 -13.44 -7.61 -54.33
C ILE A 25 -14.62 -6.61 -54.29
N PRO A 26 -14.70 -5.73 -53.27
CA PRO A 26 -15.75 -4.73 -53.16
C PRO A 26 -15.49 -3.57 -54.13
N VAL A 27 -16.54 -3.20 -54.86
CA VAL A 27 -16.63 -1.98 -55.65
C VAL A 27 -17.55 -1.00 -54.93
N VAL A 28 -16.97 0.12 -54.51
CA VAL A 28 -17.58 1.10 -53.59
C VAL A 28 -17.88 2.36 -54.39
N VAL A 29 -19.15 2.74 -54.47
CA VAL A 29 -19.59 3.97 -55.15
C VAL A 29 -20.07 4.99 -54.12
N GLY A 30 -19.56 6.22 -54.20
CA GLY A 30 -19.87 7.23 -53.19
C GLY A 30 -19.12 8.54 -53.39
N THR A 31 -18.99 9.31 -52.33
CA THR A 31 -18.33 10.63 -52.33
C THR A 31 -17.00 10.61 -51.59
N ALA A 32 -15.99 11.29 -52.12
CA ALA A 32 -14.68 11.48 -51.48
C ALA A 32 -14.24 12.94 -51.56
N PRO A 33 -13.40 13.42 -50.63
CA PRO A 33 -12.88 14.79 -50.59
C PRO A 33 -11.75 14.96 -51.62
N VAL A 34 -12.10 14.82 -52.90
CA VAL A 34 -11.14 14.84 -54.01
C VAL A 34 -10.46 16.20 -54.20
N ASN A 35 -10.91 17.26 -53.52
CA ASN A 35 -10.19 18.54 -53.48
C ASN A 35 -8.78 18.41 -52.86
N MET A 36 -8.54 17.35 -52.08
CA MET A 36 -7.26 17.09 -51.41
C MET A 36 -6.21 16.41 -52.31
N VAL A 37 -6.60 15.92 -53.49
CA VAL A 37 -5.68 15.26 -54.42
C VAL A 37 -5.15 16.23 -55.47
N GLN A 38 -3.99 15.93 -56.05
CA GLN A 38 -3.33 16.83 -57.02
C GLN A 38 -4.19 17.10 -58.27
N ASN A 39 -4.84 16.05 -58.80
CA ASN A 39 -5.68 16.11 -60.00
C ASN A 39 -7.11 15.63 -59.70
N PRO A 40 -7.95 16.45 -59.05
CA PRO A 40 -9.30 16.04 -58.67
C PRO A 40 -10.18 15.61 -59.85
N GLU A 41 -9.96 16.20 -61.03
CA GLU A 41 -10.76 15.95 -62.24
C GLU A 41 -10.52 14.56 -62.84
N GLU A 42 -9.38 13.92 -62.56
CA GLU A 42 -9.00 12.60 -63.10
C GLU A 42 -9.62 11.44 -62.31
N VAL A 43 -10.03 11.68 -61.06
CA VAL A 43 -10.53 10.66 -60.14
C VAL A 43 -12.06 10.62 -60.04
N ILE A 44 -12.75 11.47 -60.82
CA ILE A 44 -14.21 11.52 -60.90
C ILE A 44 -14.70 10.41 -61.84
N ASN A 45 -15.67 9.62 -61.39
CA ASN A 45 -16.28 8.52 -62.14
C ASN A 45 -15.25 7.58 -62.79
N THR A 46 -14.10 7.41 -62.13
CA THR A 46 -13.00 6.57 -62.57
C THR A 46 -12.77 5.51 -61.50
N PRO A 47 -12.73 4.21 -61.85
CA PRO A 47 -12.52 3.16 -60.87
C PRO A 47 -11.05 3.15 -60.43
N ILE A 48 -10.82 3.25 -59.13
CA ILE A 48 -9.47 3.25 -58.53
C ILE A 48 -9.32 1.98 -57.71
N LEU A 49 -8.41 1.09 -58.14
CA LEU A 49 -8.01 -0.07 -57.36
C LEU A 49 -7.02 0.37 -56.28
N ALA A 50 -7.35 0.10 -55.02
CA ALA A 50 -6.46 0.30 -53.89
C ALA A 50 -6.16 -1.03 -53.21
N ASN A 51 -4.88 -1.34 -53.03
CA ASN A 51 -4.41 -2.55 -52.33
C ASN A 51 -4.25 -2.31 -50.83
N SER A 52 -4.47 -1.09 -50.37
CA SER A 52 -4.59 -0.73 -48.97
C SER A 52 -5.52 0.47 -48.81
N ALA A 53 -6.06 0.67 -47.61
CA ALA A 53 -6.84 1.86 -47.33
C ALA A 53 -5.99 3.14 -47.44
N ALA A 54 -4.70 3.09 -47.07
CA ALA A 54 -3.76 4.21 -47.24
C ALA A 54 -3.61 4.63 -48.71
N GLU A 55 -3.51 3.66 -49.64
CA GLU A 55 -3.52 3.96 -51.08
C GLU A 55 -4.82 4.64 -51.52
N ALA A 56 -5.96 4.19 -51.02
CA ALA A 56 -7.26 4.78 -51.33
C ALA A 56 -7.36 6.23 -50.81
N MET A 57 -6.93 6.46 -49.56
CA MET A 57 -6.90 7.78 -48.93
C MET A 57 -5.98 8.75 -49.68
N ALA A 58 -4.82 8.28 -50.16
CA ALA A 58 -3.91 9.08 -50.96
C ALA A 58 -4.49 9.39 -52.37
N ALA A 59 -5.20 8.43 -52.97
CA ALA A 59 -5.74 8.57 -54.33
C ALA A 59 -7.04 9.39 -54.42
N LEU A 60 -7.80 9.49 -53.33
CA LEU A 60 -9.12 10.14 -53.32
C LEU A 60 -9.28 11.24 -52.26
N GLY A 61 -8.31 11.39 -51.36
CA GLY A 61 -8.43 12.20 -50.16
C GLY A 61 -9.15 11.45 -49.03
N TYR A 62 -8.96 11.91 -47.80
CA TYR A 62 -9.61 11.34 -46.63
C TYR A 62 -9.96 12.41 -45.61
N VAL A 63 -11.21 12.34 -45.13
CA VAL A 63 -11.74 13.13 -44.04
C VAL A 63 -12.68 12.23 -43.25
N ASP A 64 -12.68 12.38 -41.95
CA ASP A 64 -13.51 11.66 -40.97
C ASP A 64 -14.98 12.14 -40.90
N ASP A 65 -15.46 12.77 -41.97
CA ASP A 65 -16.84 13.19 -42.15
C ASP A 65 -17.55 12.19 -43.08
N PHE A 66 -17.95 11.06 -42.49
CA PHE A 66 -18.50 9.91 -43.22
C PHE A 66 -19.90 10.16 -43.77
N GLU A 67 -20.62 11.16 -43.26
CA GLU A 67 -21.93 11.55 -43.77
C GLU A 67 -21.79 12.23 -45.14
N ASN A 68 -20.84 13.15 -45.27
CA ASN A 68 -20.62 13.87 -46.52
C ASN A 68 -19.66 13.14 -47.48
N TYR A 69 -18.72 12.35 -46.96
CA TYR A 69 -17.72 11.61 -47.74
C TYR A 69 -17.81 10.11 -47.49
N THR A 70 -18.78 9.47 -48.13
CA THR A 70 -19.16 8.09 -47.84
C THR A 70 -18.09 7.05 -48.21
N LEU A 71 -17.18 7.36 -49.15
CA LEU A 71 -16.05 6.49 -49.45
C LEU A 71 -15.03 6.43 -48.31
N CYS A 72 -14.87 7.52 -47.55
CA CYS A 72 -14.00 7.56 -46.38
C CYS A 72 -14.47 6.59 -45.29
N GLN A 73 -15.79 6.36 -45.16
CA GLN A 73 -16.33 5.36 -44.25
C GLN A 73 -15.81 3.96 -44.58
N MET A 74 -15.78 3.60 -45.87
CA MET A 74 -15.27 2.31 -46.31
C MET A 74 -13.75 2.23 -46.18
N MET A 75 -13.01 3.32 -46.45
CA MET A 75 -11.57 3.39 -46.17
C MET A 75 -11.28 3.18 -44.68
N TYR A 76 -12.06 3.79 -43.79
CA TYR A 76 -11.94 3.61 -42.35
C TYR A 76 -12.23 2.16 -41.93
N ALA A 77 -13.33 1.57 -42.43
CA ALA A 77 -13.70 0.19 -42.10
C ALA A 77 -12.67 -0.82 -42.60
N THR A 78 -12.16 -0.63 -43.82
CA THR A 78 -11.11 -1.48 -44.40
C THR A 78 -9.75 -1.27 -43.74
N ASN A 79 -9.45 -0.10 -43.16
CA ASN A 79 -8.18 0.15 -42.46
C ASN A 79 -8.18 -0.32 -41.00
N ASN A 80 -9.23 0.04 -40.25
CA ASN A 80 -9.21 0.01 -38.78
C ASN A 80 -10.05 -1.13 -38.18
N ILE A 81 -11.06 -1.62 -38.92
CA ILE A 81 -12.01 -2.61 -38.39
C ILE A 81 -11.70 -3.99 -38.96
N TYR A 82 -11.76 -4.12 -40.29
CA TYR A 82 -11.72 -5.42 -40.96
C TYR A 82 -10.38 -5.73 -41.62
N GLN A 83 -9.55 -4.71 -41.91
CA GLN A 83 -8.23 -4.90 -42.50
C GLN A 83 -8.30 -5.74 -43.79
N VAL A 84 -9.20 -5.38 -44.71
CA VAL A 84 -9.45 -6.12 -45.96
C VAL A 84 -8.95 -5.33 -47.18
N SER A 85 -8.37 -6.06 -48.13
CA SER A 85 -7.88 -5.52 -49.41
C SER A 85 -7.85 -6.61 -50.49
N PRO A 86 -7.84 -6.25 -51.78
CA PRO A 86 -7.99 -4.91 -52.34
C PRO A 86 -9.47 -4.46 -52.41
N ALA A 87 -9.69 -3.16 -52.62
CA ALA A 87 -11.02 -2.58 -52.87
C ALA A 87 -10.96 -1.60 -54.06
N VAL A 88 -12.08 -1.47 -54.78
CA VAL A 88 -12.21 -0.51 -55.89
C VAL A 88 -13.13 0.61 -55.47
N TYR A 89 -12.69 1.85 -55.62
CA TYR A 89 -13.44 3.05 -55.25
C TYR A 89 -13.83 3.84 -56.49
N ILE A 90 -15.07 4.34 -56.53
CA ILE A 90 -15.61 5.18 -57.60
C ILE A 90 -16.24 6.42 -56.96
N ASN A 91 -15.57 7.56 -57.10
CA ASN A 91 -16.07 8.84 -56.61
C ASN A 91 -17.03 9.49 -57.62
N VAL A 92 -18.21 9.89 -57.14
CA VAL A 92 -19.19 10.67 -57.95
C VAL A 92 -19.13 12.18 -57.69
N LEU A 93 -18.42 12.61 -56.64
CA LEU A 93 -18.33 14.02 -56.27
C LEU A 93 -17.41 14.79 -57.23
N ASP A 94 -18.01 15.62 -58.08
CA ASP A 94 -17.32 16.43 -59.08
C ASP A 94 -17.09 17.88 -58.57
N PRO A 95 -15.85 18.30 -58.23
CA PRO A 95 -15.55 19.66 -57.77
C PRO A 95 -15.90 20.77 -58.77
N THR A 96 -16.13 20.45 -60.04
CA THR A 96 -16.55 21.45 -61.03
C THR A 96 -18.06 21.72 -60.98
N LYS A 97 -18.84 20.73 -60.52
CA LYS A 97 -20.32 20.77 -60.48
C LYS A 97 -20.89 20.88 -59.06
N HIS A 98 -20.36 20.09 -58.13
CA HIS A 98 -20.87 19.93 -56.76
C HIS A 98 -20.08 20.82 -55.81
N LYS A 99 -20.28 22.13 -55.97
CA LYS A 99 -19.59 23.15 -55.18
C LYS A 99 -20.54 24.30 -54.84
N LYS A 100 -20.24 24.97 -53.74
CA LYS A 100 -20.85 26.24 -53.34
C LYS A 100 -19.78 27.28 -53.06
N ALA A 101 -20.19 28.55 -53.04
CA ALA A 101 -19.30 29.63 -52.64
C ALA A 101 -18.86 29.44 -51.18
N LEU A 102 -17.57 29.57 -50.92
CA LEU A 102 -17.02 29.64 -49.57
C LEU A 102 -17.39 30.99 -48.96
N THR A 103 -18.08 30.98 -47.82
CA THR A 103 -18.28 32.18 -47.01
C THR A 103 -16.92 32.75 -46.64
N GLU A 104 -16.72 34.05 -46.88
CA GLU A 104 -15.44 34.70 -46.64
C GLU A 104 -14.98 34.46 -45.19
N THR A 105 -13.85 33.78 -45.04
CA THR A 105 -13.35 33.31 -43.75
C THR A 105 -12.02 33.97 -43.46
N THR A 106 -11.87 34.52 -42.26
CA THR A 106 -10.60 35.12 -41.81
C THR A 106 -9.89 34.16 -40.87
N ALA A 107 -8.61 33.90 -41.14
CA ALA A 107 -7.75 33.06 -40.33
C ALA A 107 -6.56 33.86 -39.80
N THR A 108 -6.17 33.59 -38.56
CA THR A 108 -4.96 34.16 -37.96
C THR A 108 -3.73 33.49 -38.55
N VAL A 109 -2.67 34.27 -38.74
CA VAL A 109 -1.37 33.77 -39.20
C VAL A 109 -0.47 33.56 -37.99
N SER A 110 0.07 32.35 -37.86
CA SER A 110 1.07 31.99 -36.86
C SER A 110 2.20 31.24 -37.57
N GLN A 111 3.46 31.63 -37.31
CA GLN A 111 4.64 31.01 -37.94
C GLN A 111 4.54 30.96 -39.49
N MET A 112 4.03 32.02 -40.12
CA MET A 112 3.78 32.11 -41.57
C MET A 112 2.75 31.11 -42.12
N GLN A 113 1.97 30.45 -41.25
CA GLN A 113 0.91 29.55 -41.63
C GLN A 113 -0.44 30.08 -41.14
N ALA A 114 -1.49 29.87 -41.93
CA ALA A 114 -2.86 30.11 -41.51
C ALA A 114 -3.69 28.86 -41.79
N LYS A 115 -4.36 28.34 -40.75
CA LYS A 115 -5.24 27.17 -40.84
C LYS A 115 -6.69 27.63 -41.02
N ILE A 116 -7.34 27.12 -42.06
CA ILE A 116 -8.77 27.32 -42.33
C ILE A 116 -9.49 26.01 -42.04
N SER A 117 -10.23 25.97 -40.94
CA SER A 117 -10.91 24.76 -40.44
C SER A 117 -12.09 24.29 -41.30
N THR A 118 -12.52 25.09 -42.28
CA THR A 118 -13.58 24.70 -43.22
C THR A 118 -13.08 23.59 -44.14
N LYS A 119 -13.69 22.41 -44.04
CA LYS A 119 -13.36 21.23 -44.85
C LYS A 119 -13.87 21.38 -46.29
N GLY A 120 -13.21 20.70 -47.23
CA GLY A 120 -13.65 20.62 -48.63
C GLY A 120 -13.31 21.84 -49.50
N ILE A 121 -12.48 22.78 -49.03
CA ILE A 121 -12.08 23.96 -49.82
C ILE A 121 -11.38 23.51 -51.11
N ILE A 122 -11.75 24.10 -52.23
CA ILE A 122 -11.15 23.83 -53.54
C ILE A 122 -10.01 24.83 -53.76
N PRO A 123 -8.73 24.40 -53.83
CA PRO A 123 -7.60 25.32 -54.02
C PRO A 123 -7.64 26.03 -55.39
N LYS A 124 -8.19 25.37 -56.41
CA LYS A 124 -8.36 25.94 -57.75
C LYS A 124 -9.40 27.06 -57.72
N GLY A 125 -8.95 28.29 -57.94
CA GLY A 125 -9.80 29.49 -57.89
C GLY A 125 -9.94 30.10 -56.49
N LEU A 126 -9.08 29.71 -55.54
CA LEU A 126 -9.00 30.31 -54.22
C LEU A 126 -8.44 31.74 -54.30
N VAL A 127 -9.09 32.67 -53.60
CA VAL A 127 -8.64 34.06 -53.46
C VAL A 127 -8.22 34.26 -52.01
N VAL A 128 -6.92 34.51 -51.81
CA VAL A 128 -6.34 34.81 -50.51
C VAL A 128 -5.94 36.27 -50.46
N LYS A 129 -6.34 36.97 -49.41
CA LYS A 129 -6.00 38.38 -49.18
C LYS A 129 -5.29 38.56 -47.85
N ALA A 130 -4.27 39.41 -47.84
CA ALA A 130 -3.71 40.00 -46.63
C ALA A 130 -4.18 41.45 -46.56
N ALA A 131 -5.11 41.77 -45.65
CA ALA A 131 -5.85 43.03 -45.66
C ALA A 131 -6.49 43.31 -47.04
N SER A 132 -6.07 44.37 -47.74
CA SER A 132 -6.58 44.73 -49.07
C SER A 132 -5.79 44.13 -50.23
N ALA A 133 -4.63 43.51 -49.97
CA ALA A 133 -3.76 42.97 -50.99
C ALA A 133 -4.12 41.52 -51.34
N THR A 134 -4.45 41.26 -52.60
CA THR A 134 -4.63 39.90 -53.13
C THR A 134 -3.27 39.22 -53.31
N LEU A 135 -3.12 38.04 -52.72
CA LEU A 135 -1.92 37.20 -52.80
C LEU A 135 -1.98 36.25 -54.01
N THR A 136 -0.81 35.92 -54.54
CA THR A 136 -0.63 35.06 -55.72
C THR A 136 -0.10 33.69 -55.30
N ALA A 137 -0.81 32.62 -55.67
CA ALA A 137 -0.37 31.25 -55.39
C ALA A 137 1.00 30.96 -56.05
N GLY A 138 1.88 30.24 -55.33
CA GLY A 138 3.24 29.90 -55.74
C GLY A 138 4.27 31.04 -55.63
N THR A 139 3.83 32.30 -55.47
CA THR A 139 4.72 33.46 -55.27
C THR A 139 4.60 34.04 -53.87
N ASP A 140 3.37 34.26 -53.40
CA ASP A 140 3.09 34.84 -52.09
C ASP A 140 2.68 33.79 -51.06
N TYR A 141 2.11 32.66 -51.50
CA TYR A 141 1.71 31.55 -50.63
C TYR A 141 1.68 30.21 -51.37
N THR A 142 1.69 29.11 -50.63
CA THR A 142 1.34 27.75 -51.08
C THR A 142 0.20 27.21 -50.22
N THR A 143 -0.44 26.13 -50.68
CA THR A 143 -1.53 25.49 -49.94
C THR A 143 -1.25 24.01 -49.77
N GLU A 144 -1.54 23.50 -48.59
CA GLU A 144 -1.57 22.07 -48.29
C GLU A 144 -2.80 21.76 -47.44
N PHE A 145 -3.14 20.49 -47.32
CA PHE A 145 -4.20 20.05 -46.42
C PHE A 145 -3.60 19.36 -45.21
N ASP A 146 -4.15 19.68 -44.04
CA ASP A 146 -3.86 18.94 -42.81
C ASP A 146 -4.57 17.57 -42.85
N THR A 147 -4.16 16.69 -41.95
CA THR A 147 -4.70 15.35 -41.73
C THR A 147 -6.20 15.33 -41.42
N ASP A 148 -6.76 16.43 -40.90
CA ASP A 148 -8.19 16.59 -40.63
C ASP A 148 -9.00 17.16 -41.81
N GLY A 149 -8.35 17.45 -42.95
CA GLY A 149 -8.98 18.03 -44.14
C GLY A 149 -9.08 19.56 -44.14
N SER A 150 -8.53 20.24 -43.13
CA SER A 150 -8.41 21.70 -43.11
C SER A 150 -7.37 22.18 -44.12
N LEU A 151 -7.61 23.35 -44.73
CA LEU A 151 -6.64 23.97 -45.62
C LEU A 151 -5.61 24.75 -44.80
N ILE A 152 -4.32 24.47 -45.02
CA ILE A 152 -3.20 25.27 -44.51
C ILE A 152 -2.71 26.16 -45.65
N VAL A 153 -2.68 27.46 -45.41
CA VAL A 153 -2.08 28.44 -46.30
C VAL A 153 -0.71 28.81 -45.73
N ASN A 154 0.34 28.40 -46.43
CA ASN A 154 1.73 28.67 -46.10
C ASN A 154 2.20 29.92 -46.84
N LEU A 155 2.44 31.00 -46.12
CA LEU A 155 2.96 32.25 -46.69
C LEU A 155 4.44 32.07 -47.05
N ILE A 156 4.86 32.69 -48.15
CA ILE A 156 6.25 32.61 -48.63
C ILE A 156 7.03 33.84 -48.14
N GLU A 157 8.23 33.61 -47.62
CA GLU A 157 9.14 34.67 -47.20
C GLU A 157 9.51 35.58 -48.39
N GLY A 158 9.37 36.88 -48.21
CA GLY A 158 9.53 37.89 -49.28
C GLY A 158 8.29 38.12 -50.17
N GLY A 159 7.24 37.33 -50.00
CA GLY A 159 5.94 37.55 -50.66
C GLY A 159 5.14 38.70 -50.04
N LYS A 160 4.12 39.20 -50.76
CA LYS A 160 3.24 40.31 -50.32
C LYS A 160 2.50 40.04 -49.00
N GLY A 161 2.37 38.77 -48.61
CA GLY A 161 1.71 38.34 -47.39
C GLY A 161 2.67 38.05 -46.22
N ALA A 162 3.99 38.14 -46.39
CA ALA A 162 4.96 37.62 -45.43
C ALA A 162 4.83 38.18 -44.00
N SER A 163 4.39 39.44 -43.87
CA SER A 163 4.18 40.11 -42.58
C SER A 163 2.71 40.16 -42.14
N ALA A 164 1.81 39.41 -42.79
CA ALA A 164 0.40 39.41 -42.45
C ALA A 164 0.16 38.71 -41.11
N THR A 165 -0.62 39.33 -40.23
CA THR A 165 -1.09 38.71 -38.96
C THR A 165 -2.39 37.94 -39.12
N SER A 166 -3.12 38.21 -40.21
CA SER A 166 -4.31 37.48 -40.61
C SER A 166 -4.44 37.49 -42.13
N ILE A 167 -5.12 36.47 -42.65
CA ILE A 167 -5.52 36.40 -44.05
C ILE A 167 -7.02 36.16 -44.15
N THR A 168 -7.60 36.61 -45.24
CA THR A 168 -8.99 36.37 -45.60
C THR A 168 -9.04 35.51 -46.83
N VAL A 169 -9.83 34.44 -46.78
CA VAL A 169 -9.93 33.42 -47.82
C VAL A 169 -11.37 33.37 -48.34
N SER A 170 -11.50 33.42 -49.66
CA SER A 170 -12.76 33.23 -50.39
C SER A 170 -12.52 32.33 -51.59
N GLY A 171 -13.57 31.69 -52.12
CA GLY A 171 -13.44 30.73 -53.20
C GLY A 171 -14.63 29.79 -53.26
N ASN A 172 -14.38 28.52 -53.58
CA ASN A 172 -15.40 27.49 -53.59
C ASN A 172 -15.05 26.37 -52.62
N VAL A 173 -16.08 25.74 -52.07
CA VAL A 173 -16.00 24.55 -51.23
C VAL A 173 -16.83 23.45 -51.88
N LEU A 174 -16.39 22.20 -51.76
CA LEU A 174 -17.18 21.03 -52.14
C LEU A 174 -18.53 21.07 -51.43
N ASP A 175 -19.58 20.66 -52.14
CA ASP A 175 -20.91 20.56 -51.58
C ASP A 175 -21.52 19.18 -51.82
N PRO A 176 -21.19 18.19 -50.96
CA PRO A 176 -21.73 16.85 -51.07
C PRO A 176 -23.25 16.78 -50.97
N SER A 177 -23.90 17.78 -50.37
CA SER A 177 -25.37 17.89 -50.31
C SER A 177 -26.03 18.03 -51.68
N MET A 178 -25.28 18.43 -52.72
CA MET A 178 -25.77 18.48 -54.10
C MET A 178 -25.84 17.11 -54.77
N ILE A 179 -25.22 16.07 -54.18
CA ILE A 179 -25.28 14.71 -54.71
C ILE A 179 -26.68 14.15 -54.49
N THR A 180 -27.18 13.50 -55.53
CA THR A 180 -28.49 12.87 -55.51
C THR A 180 -28.40 11.39 -55.82
N LYS A 181 -29.50 10.67 -55.61
CA LYS A 181 -29.61 9.26 -56.02
C LYS A 181 -29.30 9.03 -57.50
N THR A 182 -29.55 10.01 -58.38
CA THR A 182 -29.25 9.89 -59.81
C THR A 182 -27.76 9.95 -60.12
N ASP A 183 -26.96 10.64 -59.30
CA ASP A 183 -25.50 10.68 -59.48
C ASP A 183 -24.86 9.34 -59.07
N ILE A 184 -25.38 8.70 -58.02
CA ILE A 184 -24.94 7.38 -57.57
C ILE A 184 -25.34 6.29 -58.56
N VAL A 185 -26.60 6.28 -59.02
CA VAL A 185 -27.04 5.36 -60.09
C VAL A 185 -26.22 5.60 -61.35
N GLY A 186 -26.04 6.88 -61.71
CA GLY A 186 -25.27 7.30 -62.86
C GLY A 186 -25.95 7.02 -64.19
N ALA A 187 -25.25 7.34 -65.28
CA ALA A 187 -25.76 7.17 -66.62
C ALA A 187 -24.62 6.99 -67.64
N TYR A 188 -24.96 6.42 -68.79
CA TYR A 188 -24.12 6.42 -69.98
C TYR A 188 -24.45 7.64 -70.85
N ASN A 189 -23.48 8.51 -71.09
CA ASN A 189 -23.64 9.66 -71.98
C ASN A 189 -23.23 9.27 -73.40
N ALA A 190 -24.21 9.06 -74.29
CA ALA A 190 -23.97 8.60 -75.66
C ALA A 190 -23.10 9.55 -76.50
N SER A 191 -23.14 10.86 -76.23
CA SER A 191 -22.38 11.87 -76.98
C SER A 191 -20.90 11.90 -76.61
N THR A 192 -20.57 11.61 -75.35
CA THR A 192 -19.19 11.64 -74.85
C THR A 192 -18.59 10.25 -74.62
N GLY A 193 -19.41 9.20 -74.65
CA GLY A 193 -19.04 7.84 -74.26
C GLY A 193 -18.71 7.67 -72.77
N LYS A 194 -18.86 8.74 -71.96
CA LYS A 194 -18.53 8.71 -70.53
C LYS A 194 -19.64 8.09 -69.72
N GLU A 195 -19.24 7.44 -68.65
CA GLU A 195 -20.12 6.76 -67.70
C GLU A 195 -19.97 7.41 -66.33
N SER A 196 -21.02 7.35 -65.52
CA SER A 196 -21.00 7.83 -64.14
C SER A 196 -21.63 6.83 -63.18
N GLY A 197 -21.37 7.01 -61.89
CA GLY A 197 -21.98 6.22 -60.82
C GLY A 197 -21.79 4.72 -61.00
N LEU A 198 -22.85 3.96 -60.79
CA LEU A 198 -22.86 2.49 -60.91
C LEU A 198 -22.62 1.97 -62.34
N GLU A 199 -22.81 2.79 -63.38
CA GLU A 199 -22.45 2.38 -64.75
C GLU A 199 -20.95 2.10 -64.90
N VAL A 200 -20.12 2.81 -64.12
CA VAL A 200 -18.65 2.68 -64.14
C VAL A 200 -18.18 1.30 -63.65
N VAL A 201 -18.97 0.56 -62.88
CA VAL A 201 -18.62 -0.77 -62.36
C VAL A 201 -18.21 -1.74 -63.48
N ARG A 202 -18.82 -1.59 -64.66
CA ARG A 202 -18.51 -2.43 -65.82
C ARG A 202 -17.10 -2.17 -66.39
N GLN A 203 -16.48 -1.04 -66.07
CA GLN A 203 -15.10 -0.72 -66.46
C GLN A 203 -14.04 -1.34 -65.54
N VAL A 204 -14.44 -1.87 -64.37
CA VAL A 204 -13.49 -2.37 -63.36
C VAL A 204 -12.61 -3.49 -63.92
N TYR A 205 -13.20 -4.55 -64.48
CA TYR A 205 -12.40 -5.63 -65.04
C TYR A 205 -11.57 -5.21 -66.26
N PRO A 206 -12.13 -4.54 -67.30
CA PRO A 206 -11.35 -4.11 -68.45
C PRO A 206 -10.19 -3.15 -68.14
N LYS A 207 -10.32 -2.27 -67.14
CA LYS A 207 -9.29 -1.28 -66.80
C LYS A 207 -8.29 -1.78 -65.75
N LEU A 208 -8.77 -2.52 -64.76
CA LEU A 208 -7.99 -2.85 -63.56
C LEU A 208 -7.62 -4.33 -63.48
N GLY A 209 -8.18 -5.18 -64.34
CA GLY A 209 -7.90 -6.62 -64.36
C GLY A 209 -8.50 -7.40 -63.19
N VAL A 210 -9.31 -6.75 -62.34
CA VAL A 210 -9.95 -7.37 -61.18
C VAL A 210 -11.44 -7.59 -61.40
N VAL A 211 -11.98 -8.69 -60.88
CA VAL A 211 -13.39 -9.04 -61.03
C VAL A 211 -14.19 -8.48 -59.84
N PRO A 212 -15.19 -7.61 -60.06
CA PRO A 212 -16.11 -7.19 -59.01
C PRO A 212 -16.84 -8.38 -58.40
N GLY A 213 -16.82 -8.52 -57.08
CA GLY A 213 -17.61 -9.54 -56.39
C GLY A 213 -18.66 -8.98 -55.45
N LEU A 214 -18.44 -7.78 -54.92
CA LEU A 214 -19.42 -7.04 -54.12
C LEU A 214 -19.61 -5.63 -54.70
N ILE A 215 -20.84 -5.12 -54.68
CA ILE A 215 -21.15 -3.73 -54.98
C ILE A 215 -21.76 -3.11 -53.74
N VAL A 216 -21.20 -1.98 -53.29
CA VAL A 216 -21.65 -1.25 -52.10
C VAL A 216 -21.76 0.25 -52.41
N ALA A 217 -22.76 0.91 -51.83
CA ALA A 217 -22.91 2.36 -51.90
C ALA A 217 -23.27 2.88 -50.48
N PRO A 218 -22.26 3.03 -49.59
CA PRO A 218 -22.49 3.42 -48.20
C PRO A 218 -23.25 4.74 -48.11
N GLY A 219 -24.27 4.81 -47.26
CA GLY A 219 -25.13 5.98 -47.09
C GLY A 219 -26.19 6.20 -48.17
N TRP A 220 -26.16 5.42 -49.27
CA TRP A 220 -27.08 5.57 -50.41
C TRP A 220 -27.92 4.32 -50.70
N SER A 221 -27.43 3.13 -50.35
CA SER A 221 -28.03 1.86 -50.76
C SER A 221 -29.42 1.57 -50.18
N GLN A 222 -29.79 2.24 -49.09
CA GLN A 222 -31.11 2.18 -48.47
C GLN A 222 -32.21 2.88 -49.28
N ILE A 223 -31.83 3.72 -50.25
CA ILE A 223 -32.76 4.31 -51.20
C ILE A 223 -33.15 3.22 -52.22
N PRO A 224 -34.45 2.85 -52.33
CA PRO A 224 -34.88 1.72 -53.17
C PRO A 224 -34.34 1.77 -54.60
N GLU A 225 -34.36 2.93 -55.26
CA GLU A 225 -33.89 3.07 -56.63
C GLU A 225 -32.38 2.81 -56.79
N VAL A 226 -31.58 3.21 -55.79
CA VAL A 226 -30.14 2.95 -55.78
C VAL A 226 -29.89 1.46 -55.56
N GLY A 227 -30.50 0.85 -54.53
CA GLY A 227 -30.33 -0.57 -54.22
C GLY A 227 -30.80 -1.50 -55.34
N ILE A 228 -31.90 -1.15 -56.04
CA ILE A 228 -32.38 -1.88 -57.22
C ILE A 228 -31.37 -1.75 -58.37
N ALA A 229 -30.86 -0.54 -58.64
CA ALA A 229 -29.85 -0.34 -59.68
C ALA A 229 -28.56 -1.12 -59.39
N MET A 230 -28.07 -1.09 -58.13
CA MET A 230 -26.93 -1.89 -57.68
C MET A 230 -27.16 -3.38 -57.94
N SER A 231 -28.33 -3.88 -57.57
CA SER A 231 -28.71 -5.30 -57.73
C SER A 231 -28.80 -5.72 -59.21
N ALA A 232 -29.31 -4.82 -60.07
CA ALA A 232 -29.36 -5.05 -61.51
C ALA A 232 -27.96 -5.11 -62.13
N LYS A 233 -27.04 -4.23 -61.69
CA LYS A 233 -25.64 -4.27 -62.12
C LYS A 233 -24.92 -5.50 -61.60
N ALA A 234 -25.14 -5.87 -60.34
CA ALA A 234 -24.56 -7.06 -59.74
C ALA A 234 -24.96 -8.35 -60.50
N ALA A 235 -26.21 -8.43 -60.96
CA ALA A 235 -26.71 -9.58 -61.71
C ALA A 235 -26.02 -9.79 -63.06
N ASN A 236 -25.51 -8.72 -63.69
CA ASN A 236 -24.88 -8.79 -65.00
C ASN A 236 -23.87 -7.65 -65.22
N ILE A 237 -22.59 -7.97 -65.07
CA ILE A 237 -21.47 -7.08 -65.35
C ILE A 237 -20.81 -7.55 -66.67
N ASN A 238 -20.87 -6.70 -67.70
CA ASN A 238 -20.31 -6.97 -69.05
C ASN A 238 -20.83 -8.24 -69.75
N GLY A 239 -21.98 -8.80 -69.36
CA GLY A 239 -22.48 -10.05 -69.94
C GLY A 239 -21.81 -11.32 -69.40
N VAL A 240 -20.81 -11.19 -68.51
CA VAL A 240 -19.95 -12.30 -68.09
C VAL A 240 -19.92 -12.44 -66.58
N PHE A 241 -19.60 -11.36 -65.87
CA PHE A 241 -19.37 -11.41 -64.43
C PHE A 241 -20.65 -11.14 -63.65
N LYS A 242 -20.70 -11.71 -62.45
CA LYS A 242 -21.77 -11.50 -61.48
C LYS A 242 -21.14 -11.09 -60.16
N ALA A 243 -21.83 -10.23 -59.44
CA ALA A 243 -21.49 -9.79 -58.10
C ALA A 243 -22.73 -9.90 -57.21
N VAL A 244 -22.58 -9.51 -55.95
CA VAL A 244 -23.70 -9.30 -55.03
C VAL A 244 -23.74 -7.84 -54.62
N ALA A 245 -24.92 -7.22 -54.68
CA ALA A 245 -25.16 -5.92 -54.08
C ALA A 245 -25.49 -6.09 -52.60
N LEU A 246 -24.66 -5.52 -51.72
CA LEU A 246 -25.03 -5.36 -50.31
C LEU A 246 -25.80 -4.05 -50.18
N VAL A 247 -27.04 -4.13 -49.73
CA VAL A 247 -27.94 -2.97 -49.62
C VAL A 247 -28.47 -2.85 -48.21
N ASP A 248 -28.51 -1.64 -47.68
CA ASP A 248 -29.00 -1.40 -46.33
C ASP A 248 -30.53 -1.34 -46.32
N LEU A 249 -31.18 -1.96 -45.32
CA LEU A 249 -32.58 -1.68 -45.05
C LEU A 249 -32.70 -0.35 -44.29
N ASP A 250 -33.61 0.51 -44.75
CA ASP A 250 -33.92 1.79 -44.11
C ASP A 250 -34.38 1.58 -42.66
N THR A 251 -33.49 1.89 -41.71
CA THR A 251 -33.73 1.69 -40.28
C THR A 251 -34.78 2.64 -39.70
N THR A 252 -35.16 3.70 -40.41
CA THR A 252 -36.29 4.57 -40.02
C THR A 252 -37.63 3.89 -40.28
N LYS A 253 -37.68 2.94 -41.23
CA LYS A 253 -38.86 2.12 -41.56
C LYS A 253 -38.83 0.76 -40.86
N ALA A 254 -37.67 0.12 -40.84
CA ALA A 254 -37.44 -1.14 -40.14
C ALA A 254 -36.85 -0.88 -38.74
N THR A 255 -37.69 -0.54 -37.77
CA THR A 255 -37.23 -0.20 -36.41
C THR A 255 -37.01 -1.43 -35.53
N LYS A 256 -37.70 -2.53 -35.85
CA LYS A 256 -37.57 -3.83 -35.19
C LYS A 256 -37.45 -4.94 -36.22
N TYR A 257 -36.90 -6.08 -35.80
CA TYR A 257 -36.70 -7.25 -36.66
C TYR A 257 -37.95 -7.65 -37.46
N THR A 258 -39.15 -7.59 -36.86
CA THR A 258 -40.40 -7.95 -37.54
C THR A 258 -40.76 -7.06 -38.71
N ASP A 259 -40.23 -5.82 -38.76
CA ASP A 259 -40.50 -4.88 -39.84
C ASP A 259 -39.65 -5.18 -41.08
N CYS A 260 -38.50 -5.85 -40.90
CA CYS A 260 -37.50 -6.09 -41.96
C CYS A 260 -38.09 -6.77 -43.20
N LYS A 261 -38.98 -7.75 -43.00
CA LYS A 261 -39.64 -8.44 -44.13
C LYS A 261 -40.43 -7.46 -44.99
N LYS A 262 -41.27 -6.65 -44.35
CA LYS A 262 -42.13 -5.68 -45.05
C LYS A 262 -41.27 -4.60 -45.71
N THR A 263 -40.30 -4.04 -45.01
CA THR A 263 -39.40 -3.01 -45.58
C THR A 263 -38.60 -3.54 -46.77
N LYS A 264 -38.14 -4.79 -46.72
CA LYS A 264 -37.46 -5.45 -47.86
C LYS A 264 -38.38 -5.57 -49.07
N GLU A 265 -39.61 -6.04 -48.87
CA GLU A 265 -40.62 -6.19 -49.93
C GLU A 265 -41.02 -4.84 -50.52
N ASP A 266 -41.33 -3.84 -49.67
CA ASP A 266 -41.70 -2.48 -50.06
C ASP A 266 -40.57 -1.74 -50.82
N SER A 267 -39.31 -2.08 -50.53
CA SER A 267 -38.13 -1.51 -51.22
C SER A 267 -37.76 -2.23 -52.51
N GLY A 268 -38.44 -3.32 -52.86
CA GLY A 268 -38.16 -4.09 -54.08
C GLY A 268 -36.85 -4.91 -54.04
N PHE A 269 -36.28 -5.13 -52.85
CA PHE A 269 -35.03 -5.86 -52.67
C PHE A 269 -35.24 -7.38 -52.69
N THR A 270 -35.72 -7.89 -53.82
CA THR A 270 -36.14 -9.30 -54.02
C THR A 270 -35.21 -10.09 -54.93
N SER A 271 -34.25 -9.43 -55.58
CA SER A 271 -33.27 -10.08 -56.47
C SER A 271 -32.38 -11.07 -55.72
N ALA A 272 -32.02 -12.18 -56.38
CA ALA A 272 -31.03 -13.13 -55.84
C ALA A 272 -29.61 -12.54 -55.71
N PHE A 273 -29.34 -11.42 -56.40
CA PHE A 273 -28.06 -10.69 -56.36
C PHE A 273 -28.10 -9.50 -55.40
N CYS A 274 -29.11 -9.44 -54.52
CA CYS A 274 -29.33 -8.38 -53.55
C CYS A 274 -29.37 -8.98 -52.15
N TYR A 275 -28.44 -8.60 -51.28
CA TYR A 275 -28.40 -9.03 -49.88
C TYR A 275 -28.71 -7.83 -48.97
N PRO A 276 -29.96 -7.72 -48.49
CA PRO A 276 -30.36 -6.65 -47.59
C PRO A 276 -29.75 -6.83 -46.19
N THR A 277 -29.13 -5.79 -45.66
CA THR A 277 -28.46 -5.76 -44.35
C THR A 277 -29.24 -4.92 -43.34
N TRP A 278 -29.38 -5.42 -42.11
CA TRP A 278 -29.99 -4.75 -40.96
C TRP A 278 -29.46 -5.40 -39.67
N PRO A 279 -29.24 -4.67 -38.57
CA PRO A 279 -29.41 -3.22 -38.40
C PRO A 279 -28.21 -2.41 -38.89
N CYS A 280 -28.35 -1.08 -38.93
CA CYS A 280 -27.20 -0.16 -39.06
C CYS A 280 -26.38 -0.23 -37.77
N VAL A 281 -25.28 -0.99 -37.80
CA VAL A 281 -24.43 -1.22 -36.65
C VAL A 281 -23.56 0.01 -36.38
N LYS A 282 -23.55 0.47 -35.13
CA LYS A 282 -22.70 1.56 -34.67
C LYS A 282 -21.33 1.03 -34.28
N VAL A 283 -20.25 1.68 -34.73
CA VAL A 283 -18.88 1.32 -34.38
C VAL A 283 -18.23 2.46 -33.59
N GLY A 284 -18.31 2.36 -32.26
CA GLY A 284 -17.75 3.32 -31.29
C GLY A 284 -18.39 4.71 -31.28
N ASP A 285 -17.91 5.57 -30.38
CA ASP A 285 -18.24 6.99 -30.26
C ASP A 285 -17.01 7.79 -29.82
N TYR A 286 -16.78 8.98 -30.41
CA TYR A 286 -15.85 9.94 -29.83
C TYR A 286 -16.50 10.62 -28.64
N GLU A 287 -15.75 10.86 -27.56
CA GLU A 287 -16.22 11.75 -26.50
C GLU A 287 -16.21 13.19 -26.99
N LEU A 288 -17.34 13.87 -26.78
CA LEU A 288 -17.55 15.25 -27.17
C LEU A 288 -17.63 16.13 -25.90
N ASP A 289 -17.10 17.34 -25.98
CA ASP A 289 -17.27 18.38 -24.96
C ASP A 289 -18.65 19.05 -25.05
N GLU A 290 -18.92 20.00 -24.16
CA GLU A 290 -20.20 20.72 -24.08
C GLU A 290 -20.53 21.53 -25.35
N ASP A 291 -19.52 21.84 -26.17
CA ASP A 291 -19.66 22.58 -27.43
C ASP A 291 -19.73 21.64 -28.66
N GLY A 292 -19.70 20.31 -28.44
CA GLY A 292 -19.76 19.30 -29.49
C GLY A 292 -18.42 19.03 -30.19
N ASN A 293 -17.30 19.50 -29.65
CA ASN A 293 -15.96 19.20 -30.17
C ASN A 293 -15.39 17.94 -29.52
N ARG A 294 -14.50 17.24 -30.22
CA ARG A 294 -13.90 16.00 -29.72
C ARG A 294 -12.87 16.27 -28.63
N ILE A 295 -12.96 15.52 -27.54
CA ILE A 295 -12.03 15.57 -26.42
C ILE A 295 -10.74 14.83 -26.80
N ARG A 296 -9.59 15.36 -26.38
CA ARG A 296 -8.28 14.72 -26.54
C ARG A 296 -7.78 14.15 -25.20
N ASP A 297 -7.10 13.01 -25.26
CA ASP A 297 -6.40 12.39 -24.13
C ASP A 297 -5.08 13.10 -23.79
N ALA A 298 -4.39 12.62 -22.75
CA ALA A 298 -3.10 13.15 -22.31
C ALA A 298 -1.98 13.03 -23.35
N ASP A 299 -2.13 12.14 -24.33
CA ASP A 299 -1.19 11.94 -25.45
C ASP A 299 -1.57 12.77 -26.69
N GLY A 300 -2.62 13.60 -26.59
CA GLY A 300 -3.10 14.48 -27.65
C GLY A 300 -3.94 13.79 -28.73
N LYS A 301 -4.35 12.54 -28.52
CA LYS A 301 -5.23 11.77 -29.43
C LYS A 301 -6.69 11.95 -29.03
N PHE A 302 -7.61 11.88 -29.99
CA PHE A 302 -9.04 12.00 -29.68
C PHE A 302 -9.54 10.77 -28.90
N VAL A 303 -10.31 11.02 -27.84
CA VAL A 303 -10.87 9.98 -26.97
C VAL A 303 -11.99 9.26 -27.72
N PHE A 304 -11.75 8.00 -28.04
CA PHE A 304 -12.68 7.13 -28.76
C PHE A 304 -13.13 5.98 -27.88
N ASN A 305 -14.40 5.97 -27.50
CA ASN A 305 -15.06 4.88 -26.81
C ASN A 305 -15.47 3.82 -27.84
N ALA A 306 -14.53 2.94 -28.20
CA ALA A 306 -14.84 1.71 -28.89
C ALA A 306 -15.71 0.86 -27.95
N VAL A 307 -16.98 0.62 -28.28
CA VAL A 307 -17.80 -0.34 -27.52
C VAL A 307 -17.18 -1.73 -27.74
N PRO A 308 -16.55 -2.34 -26.73
CA PRO A 308 -15.90 -3.63 -26.90
C PRO A 308 -16.98 -4.69 -27.14
N THR A 309 -16.83 -5.51 -28.18
CA THR A 309 -17.72 -6.67 -28.42
C THR A 309 -17.59 -7.77 -27.36
N THR A 310 -16.59 -7.64 -26.49
CA THR A 310 -16.24 -8.57 -25.41
C THR A 310 -15.81 -7.77 -24.18
N ASP A 311 -16.09 -8.28 -22.99
CA ASP A 311 -15.73 -7.69 -21.69
C ASP A 311 -14.23 -7.82 -21.32
N TRP A 312 -13.40 -8.31 -22.23
CA TRP A 312 -11.97 -8.61 -22.06
C TRP A 312 -11.10 -7.43 -21.61
N GLY A 313 -11.57 -6.20 -21.87
CA GLY A 313 -10.91 -4.97 -21.43
C GLY A 313 -11.31 -4.52 -20.02
N SER A 314 -12.29 -5.17 -19.38
CA SER A 314 -12.71 -4.78 -18.04
C SER A 314 -11.72 -5.29 -16.99
N PRO A 315 -11.38 -4.46 -15.97
CA PRO A 315 -10.59 -4.90 -14.82
C PRO A 315 -11.15 -6.15 -14.14
N GLU A 316 -12.49 -6.28 -14.10
CA GLU A 316 -13.20 -7.39 -13.48
C GLU A 316 -12.98 -8.71 -14.23
N THR A 317 -13.08 -8.70 -15.57
CA THR A 317 -12.83 -9.89 -16.40
C THR A 317 -11.37 -10.31 -16.34
N LEU A 318 -10.44 -9.35 -16.32
CA LEU A 318 -9.01 -9.63 -16.16
C LEU A 318 -8.72 -10.30 -14.79
N GLU A 319 -9.35 -9.80 -13.72
CA GLU A 319 -9.21 -10.37 -12.38
C GLU A 319 -9.70 -11.82 -12.36
N HIS A 320 -10.88 -12.08 -12.93
CA HIS A 320 -11.44 -13.43 -13.02
C HIS A 320 -10.53 -14.41 -13.78
N TRP A 321 -9.92 -13.98 -14.89
CA TRP A 321 -8.97 -14.81 -15.61
C TRP A 321 -7.69 -15.11 -14.83
N ARG A 322 -7.16 -14.12 -14.11
CA ARG A 322 -5.98 -14.33 -13.28
C ARG A 322 -6.27 -15.28 -12.12
N GLU A 323 -7.46 -15.19 -11.54
CA GLU A 323 -7.96 -16.12 -10.53
C GLU A 323 -8.03 -17.54 -11.09
N ALA A 324 -8.78 -17.75 -12.18
CA ALA A 324 -8.94 -19.06 -12.82
C ALA A 324 -7.58 -19.67 -13.23
N TRP A 325 -6.66 -18.86 -13.75
CA TRP A 325 -5.31 -19.30 -14.08
C TRP A 325 -4.53 -19.75 -12.84
N ALA A 326 -4.56 -18.96 -11.75
CA ALA A 326 -3.90 -19.29 -10.50
C ALA A 326 -4.46 -20.60 -9.89
N GLU A 327 -5.78 -20.79 -9.90
CA GLU A 327 -6.43 -22.01 -9.44
C GLU A 327 -6.00 -23.25 -10.23
N LEU A 328 -6.00 -23.17 -11.57
CA LEU A 328 -5.58 -24.26 -12.43
C LEU A 328 -4.10 -24.64 -12.19
N CYS A 329 -3.22 -23.65 -12.05
CA CYS A 329 -1.81 -23.90 -11.72
C CYS A 329 -1.66 -24.55 -10.34
N ASN A 330 -2.35 -24.03 -9.32
CA ASN A 330 -2.29 -24.56 -7.96
C ASN A 330 -2.83 -25.99 -7.86
N ALA A 331 -3.88 -26.33 -8.60
CA ALA A 331 -4.40 -27.70 -8.68
C ALA A 331 -3.34 -28.66 -9.22
N LYS A 332 -2.58 -28.24 -10.25
CA LYS A 332 -1.47 -29.03 -10.79
C LYS A 332 -0.27 -29.11 -9.84
N PHE A 333 0.05 -28.04 -9.10
CA PHE A 333 1.09 -28.09 -8.07
C PHE A 333 0.73 -29.06 -6.95
N ALA A 334 -0.52 -29.06 -6.50
CA ALA A 334 -1.01 -30.02 -5.51
C ALA A 334 -0.93 -31.47 -6.03
N GLU A 335 -1.36 -31.73 -7.27
CA GLU A 335 -1.26 -33.05 -7.92
C GLU A 335 0.19 -33.56 -7.99
N LYS A 336 1.16 -32.65 -8.17
CA LYS A 336 2.59 -32.97 -8.25
C LYS A 336 3.33 -32.93 -6.91
N GLY A 337 2.64 -32.63 -5.80
CA GLY A 337 3.25 -32.52 -4.47
C GLY A 337 4.20 -31.31 -4.32
N ILE A 338 4.01 -30.26 -5.13
CA ILE A 338 4.78 -29.01 -5.04
C ILE A 338 4.06 -28.07 -4.07
N ASP A 339 4.77 -27.59 -3.04
CA ASP A 339 4.18 -26.73 -1.98
C ASP A 339 4.03 -25.26 -2.39
N VAL A 340 4.49 -24.87 -3.58
CA VAL A 340 4.35 -23.51 -4.10
C VAL A 340 2.89 -23.22 -4.44
N ARG A 341 2.40 -22.03 -4.08
CA ARG A 341 1.07 -21.53 -4.46
C ARG A 341 1.18 -20.18 -5.13
N ILE A 342 0.41 -19.99 -6.19
CA ILE A 342 0.25 -18.74 -6.93
C ILE A 342 -1.05 -18.09 -6.50
N ASP A 343 -1.04 -16.80 -6.27
CA ASP A 343 -2.23 -16.01 -5.95
C ASP A 343 -2.24 -14.81 -6.90
N HIS A 344 -3.41 -14.51 -7.47
CA HIS A 344 -3.59 -13.45 -8.44
C HIS A 344 -3.59 -12.05 -7.81
N ARG A 345 -3.81 -11.96 -6.50
CA ARG A 345 -3.92 -10.72 -5.74
C ARG A 345 -2.53 -10.16 -5.41
N SER A 346 -2.44 -8.85 -5.19
CA SER A 346 -1.22 -8.22 -4.69
C SER A 346 -0.87 -8.71 -3.28
N TYR A 347 0.40 -8.59 -2.88
CA TYR A 347 0.82 -8.90 -1.50
C TYR A 347 0.02 -8.12 -0.45
N GLU A 348 -0.31 -6.86 -0.73
CA GLU A 348 -1.17 -6.05 0.13
C GLU A 348 -2.57 -6.68 0.32
N ARG A 349 -3.23 -7.10 -0.77
CA ARG A 349 -4.55 -7.77 -0.69
C ARG A 349 -4.51 -9.15 -0.04
N GLN A 350 -3.34 -9.80 -0.05
CA GLN A 350 -3.11 -11.05 0.68
C GLN A 350 -2.78 -10.82 2.17
N GLY A 351 -2.52 -9.58 2.59
CA GLY A 351 -1.99 -9.27 3.93
C GLY A 351 -0.55 -9.73 4.13
N VAL A 352 0.19 -9.93 3.03
CA VAL A 352 1.59 -10.36 3.06
C VAL A 352 2.50 -9.13 3.11
N GLU A 353 3.15 -8.90 4.25
CA GLU A 353 4.09 -7.80 4.43
C GLU A 353 5.46 -8.14 3.79
N LEU A 354 5.49 -8.23 2.46
CA LEU A 354 6.71 -8.40 1.67
C LEU A 354 6.71 -7.41 0.51
N PHE A 355 7.89 -7.03 0.06
CA PHE A 355 8.03 -6.18 -1.12
C PHE A 355 7.92 -7.00 -2.42
N PRO A 356 7.08 -6.59 -3.39
CA PRO A 356 7.00 -7.25 -4.69
C PRO A 356 8.23 -6.94 -5.54
N THR A 357 8.70 -7.91 -6.32
CA THR A 357 9.76 -7.70 -7.32
C THR A 357 9.22 -6.99 -8.56
N VAL A 358 10.07 -6.19 -9.21
CA VAL A 358 9.73 -5.53 -10.47
C VAL A 358 9.95 -6.48 -11.64
N HIS A 359 9.04 -6.46 -12.63
CA HIS A 359 9.17 -7.30 -13.82
C HIS A 359 10.45 -6.99 -14.60
N GLU A 360 11.28 -8.01 -14.81
CA GLU A 360 12.46 -7.96 -15.66
C GLU A 360 12.07 -8.39 -17.07
N GLY A 361 12.07 -7.45 -18.02
CA GLY A 361 11.82 -7.76 -19.42
C GLY A 361 12.90 -8.68 -20.02
N ALA A 362 12.61 -9.28 -21.18
CA ALA A 362 13.48 -10.27 -21.82
C ALA A 362 14.94 -9.80 -22.01
N THR A 363 15.15 -8.53 -22.36
CA THR A 363 16.48 -7.93 -22.52
C THR A 363 17.26 -7.90 -21.20
N VAL A 364 16.59 -7.54 -20.09
CA VAL A 364 17.19 -7.46 -18.75
C VAL A 364 17.61 -8.85 -18.29
N GLN A 365 16.75 -9.86 -18.44
CA GLN A 365 17.08 -11.24 -18.11
C GLN A 365 18.25 -11.77 -18.94
N ALA A 366 18.30 -11.46 -20.24
CA ALA A 366 19.40 -11.88 -21.12
C ALA A 366 20.75 -11.25 -20.72
N MET A 367 20.76 -10.00 -20.26
CA MET A 367 21.96 -9.34 -19.74
C MET A 367 22.42 -9.94 -18.40
N GLU A 368 21.51 -10.14 -17.45
CA GLU A 368 21.82 -10.76 -16.16
C GLU A 368 22.33 -12.20 -16.32
N LYS A 369 21.77 -12.98 -17.26
CA LYS A 369 22.25 -14.34 -17.59
C LYS A 369 23.68 -14.34 -18.16
N LYS A 370 24.10 -13.25 -18.82
CA LYS A 370 25.48 -13.04 -19.28
C LYS A 370 26.40 -12.49 -18.19
N GLY A 371 25.91 -12.33 -16.95
CA GLY A 371 26.67 -11.79 -15.83
C GLY A 371 26.77 -10.26 -15.81
N ILE A 372 26.05 -9.56 -16.68
CA ILE A 372 26.00 -8.10 -16.71
C ILE A 372 24.95 -7.64 -15.70
N ARG A 373 25.38 -6.92 -14.67
CA ARG A 373 24.47 -6.38 -13.65
C ARG A 373 23.67 -5.20 -14.20
N THR A 374 22.38 -5.22 -13.95
CA THR A 374 21.43 -4.18 -14.32
C THR A 374 20.83 -3.55 -13.06
N GLU A 375 20.44 -2.28 -13.13
CA GLU A 375 19.80 -1.59 -12.00
C GLU A 375 18.53 -2.31 -11.53
N LYS A 376 17.69 -2.77 -12.48
CA LYS A 376 16.48 -3.56 -12.16
C LYS A 376 16.81 -4.88 -11.47
N GLY A 377 17.86 -5.58 -11.92
CA GLY A 377 18.33 -6.81 -11.29
C GLY A 377 18.91 -6.57 -9.89
N GLU A 378 19.64 -5.48 -9.68
CA GLU A 378 20.13 -5.08 -8.35
C GLU A 378 18.99 -4.73 -7.39
N PHE A 379 17.98 -4.00 -7.87
CA PHE A 379 16.79 -3.69 -7.08
C PHE A 379 16.04 -4.96 -6.67
N ASN A 380 15.85 -5.92 -7.58
CA ASN A 380 15.23 -7.20 -7.25
C ASN A 380 16.08 -8.07 -6.31
N ARG A 381 17.42 -8.02 -6.41
CA ARG A 381 18.32 -8.66 -5.42
C ARG A 381 18.14 -8.03 -4.03
N TRP A 382 18.09 -6.71 -3.95
CA TRP A 382 17.84 -6.00 -2.70
C TRP A 382 16.46 -6.36 -2.12
N ILE A 383 15.40 -6.37 -2.92
CA ILE A 383 14.06 -6.81 -2.49
C ILE A 383 14.09 -8.22 -1.92
N ARG A 384 14.75 -9.17 -2.59
CA ARG A 384 14.86 -10.57 -2.11
C ARG A 384 15.61 -10.65 -0.78
N ALA A 385 16.71 -9.91 -0.64
CA ALA A 385 17.49 -9.85 0.61
C ALA A 385 16.67 -9.25 1.75
N THR A 386 16.01 -8.11 1.52
CA THR A 386 15.13 -7.45 2.49
C THR A 386 13.97 -8.35 2.91
N ASN A 387 13.30 -9.02 1.96
CA ASN A 387 12.23 -9.97 2.25
C ASN A 387 12.71 -11.18 3.08
N ALA A 388 13.95 -11.63 2.88
CA ALA A 388 14.54 -12.69 3.69
C ALA A 388 14.73 -12.23 5.14
N VAL A 389 15.21 -11.00 5.35
CA VAL A 389 15.34 -10.40 6.70
C VAL A 389 13.98 -10.23 7.37
N ILE A 390 12.96 -9.75 6.65
CA ILE A 390 11.59 -9.61 7.19
C ILE A 390 11.06 -10.96 7.67
N ARG A 391 11.24 -12.03 6.88
CA ARG A 391 10.82 -13.38 7.27
C ARG A 391 11.55 -13.88 8.51
N ASP A 392 12.85 -13.62 8.62
CA ASP A 392 13.64 -14.00 9.80
C ASP A 392 13.16 -13.26 11.06
N ILE A 393 12.93 -11.95 10.96
CA ILE A 393 12.37 -11.14 12.04
C ILE A 393 11.01 -11.68 12.49
N LYS A 394 10.09 -11.96 11.55
CA LYS A 394 8.77 -12.53 11.87
C LYS A 394 8.87 -13.87 12.61
N LYS A 395 9.77 -14.76 12.16
CA LYS A 395 10.02 -16.03 12.86
C LYS A 395 10.53 -15.81 14.28
N LYS A 396 11.47 -14.90 14.48
CA LYS A 396 11.99 -14.54 15.81
C LYS A 396 10.90 -13.96 16.71
N ILE A 397 10.04 -13.10 16.19
CA ILE A 397 8.90 -12.55 16.94
C ILE A 397 7.93 -13.67 17.36
N ALA A 398 7.61 -14.61 16.47
CA ALA A 398 6.76 -15.75 16.82
C ALA A 398 7.37 -16.61 17.95
N LEU A 399 8.66 -16.94 17.84
CA LEU A 399 9.38 -17.68 18.89
C LEU A 399 9.39 -16.93 20.23
N LEU A 400 9.53 -15.59 20.21
CA LEU A 400 9.43 -14.76 21.42
C LEU A 400 8.01 -14.78 22.00
N PHE A 401 6.97 -14.78 21.18
CA PHE A 401 5.59 -14.90 21.66
C PHE A 401 5.33 -16.25 22.31
N ASP A 402 5.83 -17.34 21.73
CA ASP A 402 5.76 -18.67 22.33
C ASP A 402 6.48 -18.69 23.68
N TRP A 403 7.69 -18.13 23.74
CA TRP A 403 8.46 -18.01 24.99
C TRP A 403 7.74 -17.13 26.03
N ILE A 404 7.11 -16.03 25.62
CA ILE A 404 6.29 -15.20 26.51
C ILE A 404 5.06 -15.97 27.00
N ALA A 405 4.43 -16.79 26.15
CA ALA A 405 3.29 -17.61 26.55
C ALA A 405 3.69 -18.66 27.58
N GLU A 406 4.83 -19.33 27.37
CA GLU A 406 5.42 -20.25 28.34
C GLU A 406 5.78 -19.54 29.65
N ALA A 407 6.47 -18.40 29.57
CA ALA A 407 6.82 -17.59 30.74
C ALA A 407 5.57 -17.10 31.50
N LYS A 408 4.49 -16.72 30.79
CA LYS A 408 3.20 -16.37 31.40
C LYS A 408 2.52 -17.55 32.06
N ALA A 409 2.59 -18.75 31.47
CA ALA A 409 2.04 -19.97 32.05
C ALA A 409 2.81 -20.36 33.33
N GLU A 410 4.13 -20.19 33.34
CA GLU A 410 4.97 -20.33 34.54
C GLU A 410 4.61 -19.29 35.61
N LEU A 411 4.42 -18.03 35.24
CA LEU A 411 4.02 -16.95 36.16
C LEU A 411 2.60 -17.14 36.70
N ALA A 412 1.72 -17.81 35.95
CA ALA A 412 0.34 -18.12 36.33
C ALA A 412 0.22 -19.31 37.29
N LYS A 413 1.31 -20.06 37.54
CA LYS A 413 1.34 -21.02 38.65
C LYS A 413 1.09 -20.26 39.96
N PRO A 414 0.26 -20.78 40.89
CA PRO A 414 -0.03 -20.07 42.13
C PRO A 414 1.27 -19.85 42.91
N GLN A 415 1.75 -18.61 42.91
CA GLN A 415 2.86 -18.18 43.75
C GLN A 415 2.35 -18.07 45.19
N ALA A 416 3.20 -18.45 46.15
CA ALA A 416 2.90 -18.23 47.57
C ALA A 416 2.50 -16.76 47.78
N PRO A 417 1.46 -16.47 48.59
CA PRO A 417 0.96 -15.12 48.76
C PRO A 417 2.08 -14.20 49.23
N ASP A 418 2.33 -13.12 48.47
CA ASP A 418 3.39 -12.16 48.79
C ASP A 418 3.12 -11.42 50.11
N LEU A 419 4.17 -10.81 50.67
CA LEU A 419 4.11 -10.09 51.95
C LEU A 419 2.97 -9.04 51.98
N VAL A 420 2.76 -8.32 50.88
CA VAL A 420 1.76 -7.26 50.75
C VAL A 420 0.35 -7.83 50.74
N SER A 421 0.15 -8.96 50.07
CA SER A 421 -1.13 -9.66 49.97
C SER A 421 -1.54 -10.25 51.32
N LEU A 422 -0.59 -10.85 52.07
CA LEU A 422 -0.84 -11.36 53.42
C LEU A 422 -1.17 -10.25 54.41
N LEU A 423 -0.44 -9.13 54.38
CA LEU A 423 -0.74 -7.98 55.23
C LEU A 423 -2.08 -7.34 54.87
N SER A 424 -2.36 -7.17 53.57
CA SER A 424 -3.65 -6.64 53.11
C SER A 424 -4.81 -7.55 53.51
N ALA A 425 -4.63 -8.87 53.43
CA ALA A 425 -5.62 -9.85 53.88
C ALA A 425 -5.87 -9.74 55.40
N TYR A 426 -4.81 -9.64 56.20
CA TYR A 426 -4.91 -9.44 57.66
C TYR A 426 -5.74 -8.19 58.00
N TYR A 427 -5.39 -7.03 57.44
CA TYR A 427 -6.09 -5.78 57.75
C TYR A 427 -7.51 -5.73 57.19
N THR A 428 -7.75 -6.37 56.05
CA THR A 428 -9.11 -6.51 55.48
C THR A 428 -10.00 -7.34 56.41
N GLN A 429 -9.51 -8.47 56.91
CA GLN A 429 -10.23 -9.30 57.87
C GLN A 429 -10.49 -8.55 59.18
N ARG A 430 -9.48 -7.86 59.71
CA ARG A 430 -9.61 -7.06 60.93
C ARG A 430 -10.59 -5.89 60.76
N ARG A 431 -10.67 -5.29 59.56
CA ARG A 431 -11.65 -4.27 59.21
C ARG A 431 -13.07 -4.83 59.12
N ALA A 432 -13.25 -6.02 58.58
CA ALA A 432 -14.56 -6.67 58.50
C ALA A 432 -15.18 -6.93 59.89
N GLY A 433 -14.36 -7.22 60.91
CA GLY A 433 -14.81 -7.39 62.30
C GLY A 433 -15.01 -6.09 63.11
N ALA A 434 -14.72 -4.91 62.55
CA ALA A 434 -14.78 -3.64 63.29
C ALA A 434 -16.18 -2.98 63.22
N TYR A 435 -16.85 -2.86 64.37
CA TYR A 435 -18.23 -2.33 64.46
C TYR A 435 -18.34 -0.79 64.43
N SER A 436 -17.26 -0.03 64.70
CA SER A 436 -17.30 1.44 64.74
C SER A 436 -16.46 2.10 63.64
N GLN A 437 -16.86 3.30 63.19
CA GLN A 437 -16.08 4.08 62.21
C GLN A 437 -14.68 4.44 62.75
N LYS A 438 -14.56 4.70 64.05
CA LYS A 438 -13.27 4.94 64.72
C LYS A 438 -12.33 3.73 64.62
N GLY A 439 -12.86 2.51 64.79
CA GLY A 439 -12.09 1.27 64.63
C GLY A 439 -11.62 1.04 63.19
N LYS A 440 -12.47 1.36 62.20
CA LYS A 440 -12.12 1.25 60.77
C LYS A 440 -11.01 2.22 60.36
N VAL A 441 -11.07 3.48 60.83
CA VAL A 441 -10.02 4.50 60.58
C VAL A 441 -8.71 4.13 61.28
N SER A 442 -8.78 3.62 62.52
CA SER A 442 -7.58 3.17 63.25
C SER A 442 -6.87 2.03 62.54
N ASN A 443 -7.61 1.05 62.00
CA ASN A 443 -7.03 -0.06 61.25
C ASN A 443 -6.33 0.40 59.97
N LEU A 444 -6.92 1.37 59.24
CA LEU A 444 -6.31 1.96 58.04
C LEU A 444 -5.02 2.72 58.37
N LYS A 445 -5.00 3.44 59.50
CA LYS A 445 -3.81 4.15 59.97
C LYS A 445 -2.68 3.16 60.29
N GLU A 446 -2.98 2.11 61.05
CA GLU A 446 -2.00 1.07 61.42
C GLU A 446 -1.47 0.29 60.21
N MET A 447 -2.34 0.04 59.21
CA MET A 447 -1.95 -0.54 57.93
C MET A 447 -0.95 0.36 57.18
N ASN A 448 -1.25 1.66 57.07
CA ASN A 448 -0.37 2.61 56.40
C ASN A 448 0.97 2.77 57.12
N GLU A 449 0.97 2.84 58.46
CA GLU A 449 2.18 2.89 59.28
C GLU A 449 3.06 1.64 59.03
N THR A 450 2.45 0.46 58.97
CA THR A 450 3.16 -0.80 58.70
C THR A 450 3.77 -0.82 57.30
N PHE A 451 3.02 -0.42 56.27
CA PHE A 451 3.55 -0.37 54.89
C PHE A 451 4.67 0.66 54.73
N ASN A 452 4.54 1.84 55.33
CA ASN A 452 5.58 2.86 55.27
C ASN A 452 6.85 2.41 55.99
N TYR A 453 6.71 1.74 57.13
CA TYR A 453 7.83 1.16 57.86
C TYR A 453 8.58 0.11 57.02
N LEU A 454 7.85 -0.83 56.41
CA LEU A 454 8.46 -1.86 55.55
C LEU A 454 9.17 -1.25 54.34
N ARG A 455 8.53 -0.27 53.70
CA ARG A 455 9.11 0.44 52.55
C ARG A 455 10.37 1.23 52.92
N ALA A 456 10.36 1.93 54.05
CA ALA A 456 11.51 2.71 54.52
C ALA A 456 12.70 1.82 54.87
N ASN A 457 12.46 0.58 55.29
CA ASN A 457 13.48 -0.39 55.67
C ASN A 457 13.88 -1.37 54.56
N GLY A 458 13.31 -1.22 53.36
CA GLY A 458 13.63 -2.05 52.20
C GLY A 458 13.14 -3.50 52.31
N ILE A 459 12.02 -3.73 53.02
CA ILE A 459 11.46 -5.07 53.24
C ILE A 459 10.28 -5.27 52.29
N TYR A 460 10.47 -6.06 51.23
CA TYR A 460 9.49 -6.23 50.15
C TYR A 460 9.00 -7.67 50.01
N SER A 461 9.76 -8.64 50.52
CA SER A 461 9.43 -10.07 50.47
C SER A 461 9.32 -10.70 51.86
N LEU A 462 8.76 -11.92 51.93
CA LEU A 462 8.75 -12.71 53.17
C LEU A 462 10.17 -13.07 53.62
N GLU A 463 11.06 -13.34 52.67
CA GLU A 463 12.47 -13.64 52.92
C GLU A 463 13.20 -12.42 53.49
N ASP A 464 12.92 -11.21 52.97
CA ASP A 464 13.48 -9.95 53.50
C ASP A 464 13.07 -9.76 54.96
N LEU A 465 11.80 -10.04 55.28
CA LEU A 465 11.26 -9.92 56.64
C LEU A 465 11.91 -10.93 57.58
N GLU A 466 12.05 -12.19 57.16
CA GLU A 466 12.68 -13.25 57.95
C GLU A 466 14.17 -13.00 58.17
N SER A 467 14.91 -12.56 57.14
CA SER A 467 16.32 -12.17 57.26
C SER A 467 16.46 -11.02 58.25
N ARG A 468 15.65 -9.97 58.11
CA ARG A 468 15.72 -8.81 58.99
C ARG A 468 15.38 -9.13 60.44
N VAL A 469 14.36 -9.97 60.68
CA VAL A 469 14.02 -10.47 62.03
C VAL A 469 15.19 -11.24 62.63
N SER A 470 15.83 -12.11 61.84
CA SER A 470 16.95 -12.94 62.29
C SER A 470 18.19 -12.09 62.61
N GLU A 471 18.54 -11.15 61.74
CA GLU A 471 19.62 -10.18 61.94
C GLU A 471 19.41 -9.35 63.21
N HIS A 472 18.22 -8.77 63.40
CA HIS A 472 17.92 -7.94 64.57
C HIS A 472 17.87 -8.77 65.85
N SER A 473 17.43 -10.03 65.78
CA SER A 473 17.47 -10.95 66.93
C SER A 473 18.91 -11.26 67.34
N ALA A 474 19.79 -11.60 66.39
CA ALA A 474 21.20 -11.86 66.65
C ALA A 474 21.93 -10.61 67.19
N ALA A 475 21.67 -9.44 66.59
CA ALA A 475 22.21 -8.17 67.05
C ALA A 475 21.76 -7.84 68.48
N THR A 476 20.48 -8.02 68.80
CA THR A 476 19.94 -7.84 70.16
C THR A 476 20.62 -8.76 71.18
N GLU A 477 20.81 -10.04 70.84
CA GLU A 477 21.49 -11.01 71.71
C GLU A 477 22.95 -10.63 71.95
N SER A 478 23.68 -10.25 70.89
CA SER A 478 25.08 -9.84 70.99
C SER A 478 25.27 -8.57 71.83
N LEU A 479 24.45 -7.53 71.58
CA LEU A 479 24.49 -6.27 72.33
C LEU A 479 24.11 -6.48 73.80
N LYS A 480 23.14 -7.35 74.09
CA LYS A 480 22.79 -7.72 75.46
C LYS A 480 23.98 -8.35 76.18
N LYS A 481 24.67 -9.29 75.52
CA LYS A 481 25.87 -9.93 76.09
C LYS A 481 26.95 -8.90 76.41
N THR A 482 27.21 -7.96 75.50
CA THR A 482 28.15 -6.86 75.73
C THR A 482 27.74 -5.98 76.91
N LEU A 483 26.46 -5.62 77.03
CA LEU A 483 25.94 -4.86 78.18
C LEU A 483 26.12 -5.59 79.51
N ASP A 484 25.85 -6.90 79.53
CA ASP A 484 26.03 -7.74 80.72
C ASP A 484 27.52 -7.79 81.13
N GLU A 485 28.44 -7.90 80.15
CA GLU A 485 29.89 -7.90 80.37
C GLU A 485 30.41 -6.54 80.87
N GLN A 486 29.99 -5.43 80.24
CA GLN A 486 30.32 -4.07 80.66
C GLN A 486 29.79 -3.79 82.08
N THR A 487 28.55 -4.17 82.37
CA THR A 487 27.95 -4.04 83.71
C THR A 487 28.75 -4.83 84.74
N ALA A 488 29.17 -6.04 84.40
CA ALA A 488 30.00 -6.87 85.29
C ALA A 488 31.37 -6.22 85.56
N ARG A 489 32.02 -5.64 84.54
CA ARG A 489 33.33 -4.98 84.68
C ARG A 489 33.24 -3.66 85.45
N MET A 490 32.23 -2.82 85.19
CA MET A 490 31.97 -1.62 86.00
C MET A 490 31.77 -1.96 87.48
N LYS A 491 31.00 -3.03 87.76
CA LYS A 491 30.82 -3.53 89.13
C LYS A 491 32.12 -4.04 89.75
N ALA A 492 32.98 -4.71 88.97
CA ALA A 492 34.29 -5.17 89.43
C ALA A 492 35.22 -3.99 89.75
N ILE A 493 35.29 -2.97 88.89
CA ILE A 493 36.08 -1.75 89.13
C ILE A 493 35.59 -1.04 90.41
N LYS A 494 34.27 -0.93 90.62
CA LYS A 494 33.71 -0.37 91.86
C LYS A 494 34.17 -1.15 93.10
N GLN A 495 34.20 -2.49 93.02
CA GLN A 495 34.73 -3.31 94.12
C GLN A 495 36.24 -3.14 94.34
N LEU A 496 37.01 -2.82 93.29
CA LEU A 496 38.43 -2.49 93.40
C LEU A 496 38.63 -1.12 94.09
N TYR A 497 37.77 -0.13 93.82
CA TYR A 497 37.74 1.13 94.58
C TYR A 497 37.49 0.89 96.06
N ASP A 498 36.46 0.12 96.40
CA ASP A 498 36.15 -0.23 97.80
C ASP A 498 37.32 -0.97 98.47
N SER A 499 37.97 -1.88 97.73
CA SER A 499 39.14 -2.62 98.20
C SER A 499 40.36 -1.70 98.38
N SER A 500 40.57 -0.71 97.50
CA SER A 500 41.63 0.29 97.63
C SER A 500 41.44 1.17 98.85
N ALA A 501 40.22 1.67 99.07
CA ALA A 501 39.88 2.45 100.25
C ALA A 501 40.11 1.64 101.54
N ALA A 502 39.64 0.38 101.57
CA ALA A 502 39.90 -0.52 102.70
C ALA A 502 41.39 -0.78 102.91
N PHE A 503 42.16 -0.99 101.84
CA PHE A 503 43.61 -1.19 101.91
C PHE A 503 44.32 0.02 102.52
N GLN A 504 44.03 1.24 102.04
CA GLN A 504 44.67 2.46 102.56
C GLN A 504 44.28 2.74 104.01
N ASN A 505 42.99 2.61 104.36
CA ASN A 505 42.50 2.88 105.72
C ASN A 505 43.06 1.89 106.75
N LEU A 506 43.25 0.62 106.36
CA LEU A 506 43.73 -0.44 107.24
C LEU A 506 45.26 -0.62 107.16
N LYS A 507 45.94 0.09 106.25
CA LYS A 507 47.40 0.07 106.13
C LYS A 507 48.13 0.48 107.42
N PRO A 508 47.71 1.51 108.18
CA PRO A 508 48.36 1.86 109.44
C PRO A 508 48.30 0.74 110.48
N VAL A 509 47.21 -0.04 110.50
CA VAL A 509 47.06 -1.21 111.38
C VAL A 509 48.06 -2.30 110.99
N TYR A 510 48.16 -2.59 109.69
CA TYR A 510 49.16 -3.53 109.18
C TYR A 510 50.60 -3.07 109.42
N ASP A 511 50.91 -1.79 109.18
CA ASP A 511 52.25 -1.23 109.42
C ASP A 511 52.58 -1.22 110.93
N GLY A 512 51.59 -0.95 111.79
CA GLY A 512 51.69 -1.06 113.24
C GLY A 512 52.08 -2.47 113.67
N LEU A 513 51.41 -3.48 113.11
CA LEU A 513 51.76 -4.89 113.31
C LEU A 513 53.21 -5.18 112.87
N GLN A 514 53.67 -4.61 111.76
CA GLN A 514 55.04 -4.83 111.25
C GLN A 514 56.12 -4.16 112.10
N LYS A 515 55.83 -3.02 112.75
CA LYS A 515 56.76 -2.32 113.64
C LYS A 515 57.01 -3.06 114.96
N ILE A 516 56.09 -3.93 115.37
CA ILE A 516 56.24 -4.74 116.58
C ILE A 516 57.19 -5.91 116.29
N LYS A 517 58.41 -5.84 116.84
CA LYS A 517 59.48 -6.84 116.64
C LYS A 517 59.45 -8.00 117.63
N PHE A 518 58.80 -7.86 118.77
CA PHE A 518 58.69 -8.92 119.79
C PHE A 518 57.40 -9.74 119.61
N GLU A 519 57.50 -11.07 119.72
CA GLU A 519 56.40 -11.99 119.41
C GLU A 519 55.14 -11.81 120.28
N LYS A 520 55.30 -11.71 121.61
CA LYS A 520 54.15 -11.62 122.53
C LYS A 520 53.27 -10.38 122.27
N PRO A 521 53.82 -9.15 122.16
CA PRO A 521 53.04 -7.97 121.81
C PRO A 521 52.44 -8.05 120.40
N ARG A 522 53.13 -8.69 119.44
CA ARG A 522 52.65 -8.87 118.06
C ARG A 522 51.44 -9.79 117.99
N ALA A 523 51.42 -10.87 118.76
CA ALA A 523 50.27 -11.79 118.86
C ALA A 523 49.05 -11.12 119.49
N LYS A 524 49.26 -10.32 120.54
CA LYS A 524 48.17 -9.52 121.16
C LYS A 524 47.58 -8.51 120.18
N TYR A 525 48.44 -7.77 119.45
CA TYR A 525 48.00 -6.81 118.43
C TYR A 525 47.22 -7.48 117.28
N LYS A 526 47.62 -8.70 116.86
CA LYS A 526 46.87 -9.47 115.85
C LYS A 526 45.46 -9.85 116.33
N ALA A 527 45.30 -10.21 117.60
CA ALA A 527 44.01 -10.60 118.14
C ALA A 527 43.08 -9.37 118.33
N GLU A 528 43.63 -8.24 118.79
CA GLU A 528 42.87 -7.00 118.96
C GLU A 528 42.41 -6.39 117.62
N HIS A 529 43.22 -6.53 116.56
CA HIS A 529 42.94 -6.01 115.23
C HIS A 529 42.64 -7.11 114.19
N GLU A 530 42.11 -8.27 114.61
CA GLU A 530 41.96 -9.46 113.75
C GLU A 530 41.07 -9.20 112.53
N ALA A 531 39.87 -8.65 112.75
CA ALA A 531 38.91 -8.38 111.66
C ALA A 531 39.47 -7.37 110.64
N GLU A 532 40.18 -6.35 111.12
CA GLU A 532 40.81 -5.31 110.31
C GLU A 532 41.96 -5.89 109.46
N LEU A 533 42.78 -6.78 110.03
CA LEU A 533 43.85 -7.45 109.30
C LEU A 533 43.31 -8.43 108.24
N ILE A 534 42.24 -9.16 108.52
CA ILE A 534 41.58 -10.05 107.54
C ILE A 534 41.07 -9.22 106.35
N GLN A 535 40.39 -8.11 106.61
CA GLN A 535 39.91 -7.21 105.56
C GLN A 535 41.06 -6.59 104.77
N PHE A 536 42.14 -6.18 105.43
CA PHE A 536 43.34 -5.66 104.76
C PHE A 536 43.97 -6.69 103.81
N TYR A 537 44.13 -7.95 104.23
CA TYR A 537 44.70 -8.98 103.37
C TYR A 537 43.77 -9.37 102.20
N ALA A 538 42.46 -9.39 102.42
CA ALA A 538 41.48 -9.62 101.36
C ALA A 538 41.49 -8.50 100.32
N ALA A 539 41.52 -7.25 100.78
CA ALA A 539 41.69 -6.07 99.93
C ALA A 539 43.01 -6.10 99.16
N ARG A 540 44.12 -6.42 99.84
CA ARG A 540 45.45 -6.55 99.21
C ARG A 540 45.44 -7.61 98.12
N ARG A 541 44.82 -8.78 98.37
CA ARG A 541 44.76 -9.87 97.40
C ARG A 541 44.03 -9.44 96.13
N LYS A 542 42.84 -8.84 96.25
CA LYS A 542 42.06 -8.35 95.10
C LYS A 542 42.83 -7.31 94.29
N LEU A 543 43.51 -6.37 94.96
CA LEU A 543 44.31 -5.36 94.29
C LEU A 543 45.56 -5.96 93.62
N THR A 544 46.15 -7.02 94.19
CA THR A 544 47.33 -7.69 93.60
C THR A 544 46.94 -8.53 92.38
N GLU A 545 45.72 -9.09 92.35
CA GLU A 545 45.21 -9.82 91.18
C GLU A 545 45.06 -8.89 89.96
N GLU A 546 44.62 -7.64 90.16
CA GLU A 546 44.49 -6.65 89.07
C GLU A 546 45.81 -5.90 88.78
N PHE A 547 46.62 -5.64 89.81
CA PHE A 547 47.92 -4.96 89.72
C PHE A 547 49.03 -5.85 90.30
N PRO A 548 49.54 -6.83 89.52
CA PRO A 548 50.57 -7.77 89.98
C PRO A 548 51.87 -7.08 90.43
N ASP A 549 52.18 -5.92 89.82
CA ASP A 549 53.37 -5.12 90.11
C ASP A 549 53.27 -4.33 91.44
N GLY A 550 52.14 -4.46 92.15
CA GLY A 550 51.89 -3.86 93.46
C GLY A 550 51.69 -2.33 93.45
N LYS A 551 51.86 -1.67 92.29
CA LYS A 551 51.57 -0.25 92.08
C LYS A 551 50.12 -0.09 91.63
N VAL A 552 49.28 0.29 92.58
CA VAL A 552 47.85 0.52 92.35
C VAL A 552 47.65 1.87 91.65
N ASP A 553 47.27 1.84 90.38
CA ASP A 553 46.94 3.04 89.60
C ASP A 553 45.42 3.27 89.59
N MET A 554 44.96 4.08 90.53
CA MET A 554 43.54 4.43 90.67
C MET A 554 43.06 5.32 89.53
N LYS A 555 43.94 6.13 88.92
CA LYS A 555 43.56 6.98 87.80
C LYS A 555 43.23 6.13 86.58
N LYS A 556 44.05 5.11 86.32
CA LYS A 556 43.77 4.13 85.25
C LYS A 556 42.42 3.42 85.41
N LEU A 557 42.02 3.06 86.63
CA LEU A 557 40.69 2.46 86.88
C LEU A 557 39.54 3.47 86.74
N SER A 558 39.78 4.75 87.08
CA SER A 558 38.81 5.83 86.85
C SER A 558 38.59 6.04 85.37
N ASP A 559 39.69 6.21 84.63
CA ASP A 559 39.67 6.41 83.19
C ASP A 559 39.00 5.20 82.51
N GLU A 560 39.31 3.96 82.92
CA GLU A 560 38.63 2.74 82.42
C GLU A 560 37.13 2.72 82.78
N TYR A 561 36.75 3.10 84.01
CA TYR A 561 35.35 3.14 84.41
C TYR A 561 34.57 4.18 83.59
N ASP A 562 35.12 5.39 83.42
CA ASP A 562 34.48 6.48 82.69
C ASP A 562 34.35 6.14 81.19
N GLU A 563 35.39 5.54 80.59
CA GLU A 563 35.34 5.01 79.22
C GLU A 563 34.29 3.89 79.08
N LEU A 564 34.23 2.98 80.06
CA LEU A 564 33.29 1.86 80.05
C LEU A 564 31.85 2.28 80.30
N GLU A 565 31.61 3.31 81.13
CA GLU A 565 30.30 3.90 81.37
C GLU A 565 29.78 4.59 80.11
N GLN A 566 30.62 5.38 79.44
CA GLN A 566 30.27 5.99 78.14
C GLN A 566 30.01 4.93 77.06
N ALA A 567 30.85 3.89 76.98
CA ALA A 567 30.63 2.79 76.06
C ALA A 567 29.33 2.03 76.36
N HIS A 568 29.01 1.82 77.64
CA HIS A 568 27.77 1.18 78.08
C HIS A 568 26.54 2.01 77.72
N GLU A 569 26.55 3.34 77.93
CA GLU A 569 25.45 4.21 77.52
C GLU A 569 25.22 4.17 76.00
N SER A 570 26.29 4.19 75.21
CA SER A 570 26.21 4.04 73.75
C SER A 570 25.66 2.67 73.33
N THR A 571 26.21 1.58 73.89
CA THR A 571 25.77 0.20 73.63
C THR A 571 24.31 0.00 74.04
N TYR A 572 23.87 0.63 75.14
CA TYR A 572 22.49 0.56 75.61
C TYR A 572 21.54 1.32 74.67
N GLY A 573 21.96 2.48 74.15
CA GLY A 573 21.23 3.22 73.13
C GLY A 573 21.01 2.39 71.87
N GLU A 574 22.06 1.74 71.37
CA GLU A 574 22.00 0.84 70.21
C GLU A 574 21.12 -0.39 70.49
N PHE A 575 21.32 -1.05 71.63
CA PHE A 575 20.52 -2.19 72.06
C PHE A 575 19.03 -1.85 72.11
N LYS A 576 18.69 -0.70 72.70
CA LYS A 576 17.30 -0.23 72.80
C LYS A 576 16.71 0.01 71.41
N ALA A 577 17.45 0.68 70.53
CA ALA A 577 16.99 0.96 69.16
C ALA A 577 16.73 -0.34 68.37
N VAL A 578 17.70 -1.27 68.37
CA VAL A 578 17.59 -2.56 67.66
C VAL A 578 16.47 -3.42 68.25
N ARG A 579 16.33 -3.47 69.57
CA ARG A 579 15.27 -4.23 70.25
C ARG A 579 13.88 -3.67 69.96
N ASP A 580 13.72 -2.35 70.01
CA ASP A 580 12.44 -1.71 69.73
C ASP A 580 12.04 -1.90 68.25
N ASP A 581 13.02 -1.94 67.33
CA ASP A 581 12.79 -2.27 65.92
C ASP A 581 12.45 -3.75 65.71
N LEU A 582 13.16 -4.65 66.39
CA LEU A 582 12.86 -6.08 66.42
C LEU A 582 11.42 -6.35 66.87
N HIS A 583 10.93 -5.65 67.91
CA HIS A 583 9.54 -5.76 68.35
C HIS A 583 8.54 -5.36 67.26
N ARG A 584 8.86 -4.34 66.44
CA ARG A 584 8.02 -3.95 65.30
C ARG A 584 8.02 -5.02 64.22
N LEU A 585 9.20 -5.56 63.88
CA LEU A 585 9.33 -6.65 62.90
C LEU A 585 8.55 -7.90 63.32
N TRP A 586 8.63 -8.29 64.60
CA TRP A 586 7.85 -9.41 65.15
C TRP A 586 6.35 -9.16 65.08
N LYS A 587 5.89 -7.92 65.31
CA LYS A 587 4.48 -7.56 65.16
C LYS A 587 4.03 -7.75 63.70
N VAL A 588 4.84 -7.30 62.73
CA VAL A 588 4.55 -7.50 61.31
C VAL A 588 4.54 -8.99 60.95
N LYS A 589 5.56 -9.74 61.38
CA LYS A 589 5.64 -11.19 61.19
C LYS A 589 4.40 -11.90 61.76
N SER A 590 3.96 -11.51 62.95
CA SER A 590 2.74 -12.05 63.55
C SER A 590 1.48 -11.77 62.72
N CYS A 591 1.35 -10.57 62.13
CA CYS A 591 0.22 -10.26 61.23
C CYS A 591 0.23 -11.15 59.99
N VAL A 592 1.42 -11.31 59.38
CA VAL A 592 1.65 -12.16 58.20
C VAL A 592 1.34 -13.62 58.51
N ASP A 593 1.91 -14.17 59.59
CA ASP A 593 1.69 -15.56 60.03
C ASP A 593 0.20 -15.83 60.32
N THR A 594 -0.51 -14.84 60.87
CA THR A 594 -1.96 -14.95 61.14
C THR A 594 -2.77 -15.01 59.84
N ALA A 595 -2.46 -14.16 58.86
CA ALA A 595 -3.11 -14.19 57.56
C ALA A 595 -2.79 -15.46 56.78
N ALA A 596 -1.54 -15.93 56.83
CA ALA A 596 -1.12 -17.17 56.18
C ALA A 596 -1.94 -18.37 56.68
N ARG A 597 -2.03 -18.54 58.01
CA ARG A 597 -2.85 -19.60 58.63
C ARG A 597 -4.33 -19.50 58.29
N PHE A 598 -4.86 -18.29 58.13
CA PHE A 598 -6.26 -18.10 57.74
C PHE A 598 -6.50 -18.46 56.27
N ASN A 599 -5.58 -18.06 55.39
CA ASN A 599 -5.63 -18.39 53.97
C ASN A 599 -5.51 -19.91 53.74
N GLU A 600 -4.60 -20.59 54.43
CA GLU A 600 -4.48 -22.06 54.40
C GLU A 600 -5.80 -22.74 54.79
N ARG A 601 -6.42 -22.35 55.92
CA ARG A 601 -7.71 -22.89 56.35
C ARG A 601 -8.85 -22.63 55.35
N THR A 602 -8.83 -21.46 54.70
CA THR A 602 -9.85 -21.09 53.71
C THR A 602 -9.68 -21.87 52.41
N GLU A 603 -8.45 -22.10 51.96
CA GLU A 603 -8.15 -22.94 50.80
C GLU A 603 -8.45 -24.42 51.07
N GLU A 604 -8.15 -24.94 52.27
CA GLU A 604 -8.56 -26.29 52.70
C GLU A 604 -10.09 -26.46 52.68
N GLN A 605 -10.85 -25.46 53.16
CA GLN A 605 -12.32 -25.48 53.11
C GLN A 605 -12.86 -25.39 51.68
N LYS A 606 -12.23 -24.62 50.77
CA LYS A 606 -12.61 -24.57 49.35
C LYS A 606 -12.32 -25.89 48.62
N LEU A 607 -11.21 -26.55 48.96
CA LEU A 607 -10.86 -27.88 48.44
C LEU A 607 -11.84 -28.96 48.92
N GLN A 608 -12.30 -28.90 50.18
CA GLN A 608 -13.35 -29.79 50.71
C GLN A 608 -14.74 -29.53 50.13
N ASN A 609 -15.06 -28.27 49.79
CA ASN A 609 -16.37 -27.89 49.24
C ASN A 609 -16.44 -27.92 47.69
N ARG A 610 -15.43 -28.48 47.00
CA ARG A 610 -15.49 -28.69 45.55
C ARG A 610 -16.53 -29.79 45.23
N PRO A 611 -17.60 -29.52 44.46
CA PRO A 611 -18.55 -30.55 44.07
C PRO A 611 -17.86 -31.60 43.18
N GLN A 612 -17.95 -32.89 43.54
CA GLN A 612 -17.52 -33.98 42.66
C GLN A 612 -18.45 -34.06 41.45
N THR A 613 -18.00 -33.58 40.29
CA THR A 613 -18.70 -33.76 39.02
C THR A 613 -18.65 -35.24 38.62
N ARG A 614 -19.75 -35.96 38.87
CA ARG A 614 -20.01 -37.30 38.34
C ARG A 614 -20.13 -37.19 36.81
N GLN A 615 -19.11 -37.60 36.07
CA GLN A 615 -19.20 -37.77 34.62
C GLN A 615 -20.22 -38.89 34.32
N LYS A 616 -21.39 -38.53 33.79
CA LYS A 616 -22.26 -39.46 33.06
C LYS A 616 -21.68 -39.62 31.66
N LYS A 617 -21.17 -40.82 31.35
CA LYS A 617 -20.97 -41.28 29.96
C LYS A 617 -22.34 -41.33 29.30
N GLU A 618 -22.56 -40.51 28.27
CA GLU A 618 -23.59 -40.77 27.27
C GLU A 618 -22.98 -41.69 26.20
N GLU A 619 -23.45 -42.93 26.19
CA GLU A 619 -23.40 -43.79 25.00
C GLU A 619 -24.43 -43.25 24.00
N LEU A 620 -23.98 -42.89 22.80
CA LEU A 620 -24.84 -42.67 21.65
C LEU A 620 -24.42 -43.64 20.55
N SER A 621 -25.21 -44.72 20.47
CA SER A 621 -25.31 -45.60 19.31
C SER A 621 -26.28 -44.95 18.32
N ARG A 622 -25.78 -44.48 17.17
CA ARG A 622 -26.20 -44.81 15.80
C ARG A 622 -25.58 -43.87 14.79
#